data_AF-R7S5Z1-F1
#
_entry.id   AF-R7S5Z1-F1
#
_cell.length_a   1.000
_cell.length_b   1.000
_cell.length_c   1.000
_cell.angle_alpha   90.00
_cell.angle_beta   90.00
_cell.angle_gamma   90.00
#
_symmetry.space_group_name_H-M   'P 1'
#
loop_
_entity.id
_entity.type
_entity.pdbx_description
1 polymer ?
#
loop_
_entity_poly.entity_id
_entity_poly.type
_entity_poly.pdbx_seq_one_letter_code
_entity_poly.pdbx_strand_id
1 'polypeptide(L)'
;MFVAGDAAHIHPPTGGQGLNSGLQDAVNIGWKLALVSSGHASPSLLSSYDDERHPVIRTMLQLTGGLYKTTREEKDAKKGFNRSTNFYMLDINYRWSGIVMDDRVDPNSPEKKDTSRAYTGNDDGVHAGDRAPEAPELEVIRASAAASLEGQEPTSIFKLFKLTKHTALIFVKQNAIPPSSLPDVVLLDKAGHAFREYGVGDDSSQALVLVRPDGYVGAYVYGTEGLKTYTEALFGGAPVVAKSS
;
A
#
# COMPACT_ATOMS: atom_id res chain seq x y z
N MET A 1 -9.43 20.92 7.07
CA MET A 1 -9.24 20.31 8.41
C MET A 1 -9.37 18.80 8.23
N PHE A 2 -8.47 18.02 8.84
CA PHE A 2 -8.50 16.55 8.80
C PHE A 2 -8.64 16.01 10.22
N VAL A 3 -9.33 14.87 10.38
CA VAL A 3 -9.48 14.16 11.65
C VAL A 3 -8.98 12.72 11.48
N ALA A 4 -8.36 12.16 12.52
CA ALA A 4 -7.77 10.82 12.53
C ALA A 4 -7.93 10.16 13.90
N GLY A 5 -7.95 8.82 13.95
CA GLY A 5 -8.10 8.07 15.20
C GLY A 5 -9.42 8.35 15.91
N ASP A 6 -9.40 8.40 17.24
CA ASP A 6 -10.61 8.53 18.08
C ASP A 6 -11.41 9.82 17.81
N ALA A 7 -10.78 10.86 17.24
CA ALA A 7 -11.49 12.07 16.81
C ALA A 7 -12.39 11.82 15.57
N ALA A 8 -12.06 10.82 14.75
CA ALA A 8 -12.79 10.45 13.54
C ALA A 8 -13.73 9.26 13.75
N HIS A 9 -13.34 8.31 14.60
CA HIS A 9 -14.11 7.08 14.85
C HIS A 9 -13.84 6.50 16.23
N ILE A 10 -14.88 6.03 16.90
CA ILE A 10 -14.77 5.41 18.23
C ILE A 10 -15.22 3.96 18.11
N HIS A 11 -14.33 3.04 18.47
CA HIS A 11 -14.59 1.60 18.42
C HIS A 11 -15.00 1.07 19.80
N PRO A 12 -15.91 0.10 19.87
CA PRO A 12 -15.98 -0.78 21.04
C PRO A 12 -14.58 -1.38 21.34
N PRO A 13 -14.20 -1.55 22.62
CA PRO A 13 -12.89 -2.14 22.94
C PRO A 13 -12.77 -3.60 22.49
N THR A 14 -13.90 -4.26 22.24
CA THR A 14 -13.97 -5.62 21.66
C THR A 14 -13.34 -5.65 20.28
N GLY A 15 -12.16 -6.25 20.21
CA GLY A 15 -11.35 -6.37 18.99
C GLY A 15 -10.05 -5.58 19.04
N GLY A 16 -9.91 -4.58 19.93
CA GLY A 16 -8.65 -3.83 20.10
C GLY A 16 -8.23 -2.99 18.89
N GLN A 17 -9.19 -2.41 18.16
CA GLN A 17 -8.95 -1.84 16.83
C GLN A 17 -8.73 -0.32 16.80
N GLY A 18 -9.05 0.41 17.88
CA GLY A 18 -8.93 1.87 17.94
C GLY A 18 -7.51 2.38 17.68
N LEU A 19 -6.53 1.90 18.46
CA LEU A 19 -5.12 2.29 18.30
C LEU A 19 -4.57 1.92 16.91
N ASN A 20 -4.82 0.70 16.44
CA ASN A 20 -4.32 0.22 15.16
C ASN A 20 -4.90 1.05 13.99
N SER A 21 -6.21 1.34 14.03
CA SER A 21 -6.87 2.15 13.01
C SER A 21 -6.39 3.59 13.02
N GLY A 22 -6.24 4.20 14.20
CA GLY A 22 -5.76 5.58 14.33
C GLY A 22 -4.30 5.75 13.87
N LEU A 23 -3.43 4.78 14.14
CA LEU A 23 -2.06 4.79 13.61
C LEU A 23 -2.07 4.72 12.07
N GLN A 24 -2.88 3.84 11.48
CA GLN A 24 -2.98 3.73 10.04
C GLN A 24 -3.55 5.00 9.38
N ASP A 25 -4.49 5.69 10.02
CA ASP A 25 -4.98 6.98 9.55
C ASP A 25 -3.83 8.00 9.49
N ALA A 26 -3.06 8.11 10.57
CA ALA A 26 -1.94 9.03 10.67
C ALA A 26 -0.84 8.74 9.63
N VAL A 27 -0.52 7.45 9.42
CA VAL A 27 0.44 7.03 8.39
C VAL A 27 -0.07 7.38 6.99
N ASN A 28 -1.35 7.15 6.70
CA ASN A 28 -1.93 7.44 5.38
C ASN A 28 -1.98 8.94 5.06
N ILE A 29 -2.42 9.79 5.98
CA ILE A 29 -2.47 11.24 5.74
C ILE A 29 -1.08 11.89 5.81
N GLY A 30 -0.17 11.35 6.63
CA GLY A 30 1.13 11.95 6.93
C GLY A 30 2.01 12.16 5.68
N TRP A 31 2.17 11.13 4.85
CA TRP A 31 2.98 11.24 3.63
C TRP A 31 2.34 12.16 2.58
N LYS A 32 1.00 12.17 2.50
CA LYS A 32 0.23 13.03 1.59
C LYS A 32 0.41 14.50 1.96
N LEU A 33 0.29 14.82 3.25
CA LEU A 33 0.56 16.17 3.77
C LEU A 33 2.00 16.60 3.52
N ALA A 34 2.98 15.71 3.71
CA ALA A 34 4.39 16.03 3.48
C ALA A 34 4.65 16.43 2.01
N LEU A 35 4.07 15.70 1.05
CA LEU A 35 4.22 16.04 -0.38
C LEU A 35 3.53 17.36 -0.74
N VAL A 36 2.28 17.55 -0.32
CA VAL A 36 1.51 18.75 -0.65
C VAL A 36 2.09 20.00 0.00
N SER A 37 2.47 19.92 1.28
CA SER A 37 3.09 21.06 2.00
C SER A 37 4.45 21.45 1.43
N SER A 38 5.15 20.49 0.82
CA SER A 38 6.45 20.71 0.18
C SER A 38 6.33 21.08 -1.30
N GLY A 39 5.11 21.24 -1.84
CA GLY A 39 4.86 21.60 -3.24
C GLY A 39 5.18 20.50 -4.26
N HIS A 40 5.30 19.24 -3.83
CA HIS A 40 5.61 18.09 -4.68
C HIS A 40 4.36 17.33 -5.15
N ALA A 41 3.16 17.72 -4.70
CA ALA A 41 1.90 17.10 -5.12
C ALA A 41 0.76 18.12 -5.09
N SER A 42 -0.25 17.90 -5.93
CA SER A 42 -1.48 18.71 -5.94
C SER A 42 -2.25 18.56 -4.63
N PRO A 43 -2.92 19.62 -4.12
CA PRO A 43 -3.84 19.51 -2.97
C PRO A 43 -4.94 18.47 -3.14
N SER A 44 -5.31 18.11 -4.39
CA SER A 44 -6.25 17.02 -4.67
C SER A 44 -5.79 15.67 -4.13
N LEU A 45 -4.49 15.45 -3.91
CA LEU A 45 -3.98 14.24 -3.24
C LEU A 45 -4.60 14.06 -1.85
N LEU A 46 -4.91 15.14 -1.13
CA LEU A 46 -5.44 15.07 0.22
C LEU A 46 -6.89 14.55 0.28
N SER A 47 -7.67 14.63 -0.81
CA SER A 47 -9.02 14.04 -0.83
C SER A 47 -8.95 12.52 -0.75
N SER A 48 -7.89 11.91 -1.29
CA SER A 48 -7.69 10.46 -1.23
C SER A 48 -7.57 9.92 0.20
N TYR A 49 -7.32 10.76 1.21
CA TYR A 49 -7.33 10.30 2.60
C TYR A 49 -8.72 9.82 3.03
N ASP A 50 -9.75 10.61 2.75
CA ASP A 50 -11.12 10.24 3.09
C ASP A 50 -11.61 9.09 2.23
N ASP A 51 -11.35 9.17 0.91
CA ASP A 51 -11.71 8.14 -0.06
C ASP A 51 -11.15 6.76 0.36
N GLU A 52 -9.91 6.71 0.85
CA GLU A 52 -9.25 5.46 1.27
C GLU A 52 -9.66 5.01 2.67
N ARG A 53 -9.70 5.93 3.65
CA ARG A 53 -9.84 5.54 5.07
C ARG A 53 -11.29 5.37 5.50
N HIS A 54 -12.22 6.15 4.95
CA HIS A 54 -13.62 6.09 5.37
C HIS A 54 -14.24 4.69 5.16
N PRO A 55 -14.07 4.00 4.02
CA PRO A 55 -14.63 2.66 3.84
C PRO A 55 -13.99 1.59 4.72
N VAL A 56 -12.68 1.70 4.98
CA VAL A 56 -11.95 0.80 5.88
C VAL A 56 -12.51 0.92 7.30
N ILE A 57 -12.62 2.15 7.82
CA ILE A 57 -13.15 2.40 9.16
C ILE A 57 -14.61 1.98 9.27
N ARG A 58 -15.45 2.28 8.27
CA ARG A 58 -16.85 1.84 8.23
C ARG A 58 -16.96 0.32 8.40
N THR A 59 -16.15 -0.43 7.65
CA THR A 59 -16.16 -1.90 7.69
C THR A 59 -15.70 -2.41 9.05
N MET A 60 -14.64 -1.84 9.62
CA MET A 60 -14.14 -2.23 10.94
C MET A 60 -15.13 -1.92 12.07
N LEU A 61 -15.86 -0.81 12.01
CA LEU A 61 -16.93 -0.49 12.96
C LEU A 61 -18.09 -1.50 12.90
N GLN A 62 -18.44 -1.98 11.71
CA GLN A 62 -19.44 -3.05 11.57
C GLN A 62 -18.96 -4.36 12.20
N LEU A 63 -17.70 -4.74 11.96
CA LEU A 63 -17.10 -5.95 12.53
C LEU A 63 -17.01 -5.88 14.06
N THR A 64 -16.46 -4.79 14.60
CA THR A 64 -16.31 -4.58 16.04
C THR A 64 -17.66 -4.43 16.76
N GLY A 65 -18.64 -3.77 16.14
CA GLY A 65 -20.01 -3.69 16.65
C GLY A 65 -20.72 -5.04 16.69
N GLY A 66 -20.57 -5.85 15.64
CA GLY A 66 -21.07 -7.22 15.61
C GLY A 66 -20.43 -8.12 16.68
N LEU A 67 -19.10 -8.00 16.86
CA LEU A 67 -18.38 -8.72 17.90
C LEU A 67 -18.80 -8.29 19.30
N TYR A 68 -18.99 -6.98 19.54
CA TYR A 68 -19.48 -6.43 20.80
C TYR A 68 -20.84 -7.01 21.16
N LYS A 69 -21.78 -6.97 20.20
CA LYS A 69 -23.13 -7.51 20.39
C LYS A 69 -23.09 -8.99 20.77
N THR A 70 -22.32 -9.78 20.02
CA THR A 70 -22.12 -11.22 20.29
C THR A 70 -21.54 -11.44 21.69
N THR A 71 -20.52 -10.67 22.07
CA THR A 71 -19.86 -10.77 23.38
C THR A 71 -20.82 -10.44 24.53
N ARG A 72 -21.74 -9.49 24.33
CA ARG A 72 -22.69 -9.06 25.36
C ARG A 72 -23.89 -9.99 25.49
N GLU A 73 -24.40 -10.52 24.39
CA GLU A 73 -25.67 -11.26 24.34
C GLU A 73 -25.50 -12.78 24.52
N GLU A 74 -24.34 -13.34 24.16
CA GLU A 74 -24.10 -14.78 24.24
C GLU A 74 -23.65 -15.22 25.64
N LYS A 75 -24.21 -16.34 26.13
CA LYS A 75 -23.78 -16.97 27.39
C LYS A 75 -22.41 -17.63 27.27
N ASP A 76 -22.03 -18.04 26.06
CA ASP A 76 -20.73 -18.62 25.78
C ASP A 76 -19.71 -17.52 25.49
N ALA A 77 -18.92 -17.19 26.49
CA ALA A 77 -17.85 -16.20 26.39
C ALA A 77 -16.88 -16.50 25.22
N LYS A 78 -16.71 -17.76 24.81
CA LYS A 78 -15.80 -18.15 23.72
C LYS A 78 -16.22 -17.56 22.37
N LYS A 79 -17.52 -17.35 22.13
CA LYS A 79 -18.00 -16.72 20.88
C LYS A 79 -17.57 -15.26 20.77
N GLY A 80 -17.45 -14.54 21.88
CA GLY A 80 -16.90 -13.18 21.92
C GLY A 80 -15.39 -13.09 21.63
N PHE A 81 -14.70 -14.23 21.62
CA PHE A 81 -13.29 -14.34 21.20
C PHE A 81 -13.12 -14.85 19.77
N ASN A 82 -14.19 -15.28 19.10
CA ASN A 82 -14.11 -15.72 17.70
C ASN A 82 -14.00 -14.51 16.78
N ARG A 83 -12.79 -14.23 16.31
CA ARG A 83 -12.47 -13.10 15.44
C ARG A 83 -12.16 -13.61 14.04
N SER A 84 -12.74 -12.98 13.02
CA SER A 84 -12.33 -13.23 11.64
C SER A 84 -10.91 -12.70 11.39
N THR A 85 -10.29 -13.14 10.30
CA THR A 85 -8.97 -12.68 9.85
C THR A 85 -8.91 -11.16 9.64
N ASN A 86 -10.03 -10.52 9.34
CA ASN A 86 -10.13 -9.07 9.17
C ASN A 86 -9.66 -8.28 10.40
N PHE A 87 -9.75 -8.85 11.61
CA PHE A 87 -9.24 -8.22 12.84
C PHE A 87 -7.70 -8.16 12.90
N TYR A 88 -6.98 -8.88 12.04
CA TYR A 88 -5.55 -8.70 11.84
C TYR A 88 -5.22 -7.47 11.00
N MET A 89 -6.21 -6.88 10.32
CA MET A 89 -6.05 -5.71 9.44
C MET A 89 -5.04 -5.91 8.31
N LEU A 90 -4.79 -7.17 7.93
CA LEU A 90 -3.84 -7.52 6.91
C LEU A 90 -4.46 -7.48 5.49
N ASP A 91 -5.77 -7.63 5.37
CA ASP A 91 -6.41 -7.62 4.04
C ASP A 91 -6.93 -6.23 3.64
N ILE A 92 -6.47 -5.18 4.32
CA ILE A 92 -6.82 -3.81 3.97
C ILE A 92 -6.28 -3.47 2.58
N ASN A 93 -7.14 -2.91 1.75
CA ASN A 93 -6.78 -2.39 0.44
C ASN A 93 -7.54 -1.09 0.12
N TYR A 94 -7.07 -0.42 -0.94
CA TYR A 94 -7.54 0.87 -1.44
C TYR A 94 -7.77 0.81 -2.95
N ARG A 95 -8.21 -0.33 -3.48
CA ARG A 95 -8.29 -0.55 -4.93
C ARG A 95 -9.18 0.47 -5.64
N TRP A 96 -10.17 1.02 -4.95
CA TRP A 96 -11.07 2.05 -5.46
C TRP A 96 -10.50 3.47 -5.46
N SER A 97 -9.33 3.68 -4.85
CA SER A 97 -8.73 5.00 -4.72
C SER A 97 -8.37 5.59 -6.08
N GLY A 98 -8.66 6.88 -6.26
CA GLY A 98 -8.34 7.61 -7.49
C GLY A 98 -6.84 7.82 -7.72
N ILE A 99 -6.00 7.52 -6.73
CA ILE A 99 -4.54 7.61 -6.82
C ILE A 99 -3.88 6.24 -7.04
N VAL A 100 -4.65 5.23 -7.46
CA VAL A 100 -4.18 3.86 -7.68
C VAL A 100 -4.33 3.47 -9.16
N MET A 101 -3.24 3.01 -9.77
CA MET A 101 -3.18 2.61 -11.17
C MET A 101 -2.76 1.14 -11.30
N ASP A 102 -3.59 0.32 -11.94
CA ASP A 102 -3.27 -1.08 -12.24
C ASP A 102 -3.58 -1.35 -13.72
N ASP A 103 -2.55 -1.59 -14.54
CA ASP A 103 -2.70 -1.82 -15.98
C ASP A 103 -3.45 -3.13 -16.29
N ARG A 104 -3.63 -4.02 -15.30
CA ARG A 104 -4.35 -5.29 -15.45
C ARG A 104 -5.86 -5.13 -15.23
N VAL A 105 -6.31 -4.00 -14.69
CA VAL A 105 -7.71 -3.77 -14.31
C VAL A 105 -8.33 -2.70 -15.20
N ASP A 106 -9.48 -3.01 -15.80
CA ASP A 106 -10.26 -2.01 -16.55
C ASP A 106 -10.68 -0.87 -15.60
N PRO A 107 -10.29 0.39 -15.86
CA PRO A 107 -10.67 1.54 -15.04
C PRO A 107 -12.19 1.76 -14.97
N ASN A 108 -12.95 1.23 -15.92
CA ASN A 108 -14.41 1.31 -15.95
C ASN A 108 -15.11 0.12 -15.29
N SER A 109 -14.36 -0.87 -14.81
CA SER A 109 -14.91 -2.03 -14.11
C SER A 109 -15.72 -1.58 -12.89
N PRO A 110 -16.92 -2.14 -12.65
CA PRO A 110 -17.70 -1.88 -11.43
C PRO A 110 -16.90 -2.18 -10.16
N GLU A 111 -16.00 -3.16 -10.20
CA GLU A 111 -15.14 -3.53 -9.07
C GLU A 111 -14.20 -2.38 -8.64
N LYS A 112 -13.80 -1.51 -9.57
CA LYS A 112 -12.94 -0.35 -9.28
C LYS A 112 -13.65 0.69 -8.40
N LYS A 113 -14.96 0.58 -8.18
CA LYS A 113 -15.73 1.47 -7.29
C LYS A 113 -16.26 0.76 -6.06
N ASP A 114 -15.98 -0.53 -5.89
CA ASP A 114 -16.53 -1.32 -4.81
C ASP A 114 -15.75 -1.13 -3.51
N THR A 115 -16.24 -0.23 -2.66
CA THR A 115 -15.65 0.05 -1.35
C THR A 115 -16.02 -0.99 -0.29
N SER A 116 -16.93 -1.93 -0.57
CA SER A 116 -17.30 -3.00 0.38
C SER A 116 -16.18 -4.04 0.55
N ARG A 117 -15.23 -4.04 -0.40
CA ARG A 117 -14.06 -4.92 -0.48
C ARG A 117 -12.86 -4.46 0.34
N ALA A 118 -13.05 -3.51 1.25
CA ALA A 118 -11.98 -2.92 2.06
C ALA A 118 -11.13 -3.91 2.88
N TYR A 119 -11.61 -5.14 3.10
CA TYR A 119 -10.92 -6.23 3.81
C TYR A 119 -10.90 -7.54 3.01
N THR A 120 -10.93 -7.48 1.67
CA THR A 120 -10.87 -8.68 0.83
C THR A 120 -9.49 -8.82 0.20
N GLY A 121 -8.84 -9.96 0.41
CA GLY A 121 -7.64 -10.37 -0.31
C GLY A 121 -7.91 -10.68 -1.80
N ASN A 122 -6.86 -11.12 -2.50
CA ASN A 122 -6.92 -11.61 -3.88
C ASN A 122 -6.18 -12.94 -4.01
N ASP A 123 -6.66 -13.79 -4.93
CA ASP A 123 -6.07 -15.11 -5.19
C ASP A 123 -5.06 -15.08 -6.36
N ASP A 124 -5.04 -14.00 -7.15
CA ASP A 124 -4.22 -13.82 -8.35
C ASP A 124 -2.98 -12.92 -8.14
N GLY A 125 -2.58 -12.73 -6.88
CA GLY A 125 -1.45 -11.90 -6.47
C GLY A 125 -1.85 -10.48 -6.06
N VAL A 126 -0.84 -9.63 -5.81
CA VAL A 126 -1.06 -8.25 -5.38
C VAL A 126 -1.66 -7.40 -6.51
N HIS A 127 -2.66 -6.58 -6.19
CA HIS A 127 -3.17 -5.51 -7.05
C HIS A 127 -2.76 -4.13 -6.55
N ALA A 128 -2.73 -3.15 -7.45
CA ALA A 128 -2.58 -1.77 -7.00
C ALA A 128 -3.74 -1.40 -6.07
N GLY A 129 -3.41 -0.77 -4.96
CA GLY A 129 -4.29 -0.52 -3.82
C GLY A 129 -4.12 -1.53 -2.69
N ASP A 130 -3.50 -2.68 -2.90
CA ASP A 130 -3.21 -3.65 -1.84
C ASP A 130 -1.96 -3.26 -1.05
N ARG A 131 -1.82 -3.82 0.16
CA ARG A 131 -0.55 -3.76 0.88
C ARG A 131 0.50 -4.54 0.11
N ALA A 132 1.68 -3.97 -0.04
CA ALA A 132 2.81 -4.63 -0.69
C ALA A 132 3.15 -5.94 0.07
N PRO A 133 3.23 -7.09 -0.62
CA PRO A 133 3.61 -8.35 -0.01
C PRO A 133 5.06 -8.36 0.49
N GLU A 134 5.31 -9.14 1.54
CA GLU A 134 6.67 -9.47 1.95
C GLU A 134 7.26 -10.53 1.00
N ALA A 135 8.55 -10.44 0.77
CA ALA A 135 9.33 -11.49 0.14
C ALA A 135 10.66 -11.64 0.91
N PRO A 136 10.81 -12.70 1.72
CA PRO A 136 12.05 -12.97 2.43
C PRO A 136 13.10 -13.62 1.52
N GLU A 137 14.28 -13.87 2.06
CA GLU A 137 15.35 -14.66 1.43
C GLU A 137 15.91 -14.08 0.13
N LEU A 138 15.90 -12.75 0.00
CA LEU A 138 16.45 -12.06 -1.15
C LEU A 138 17.97 -11.90 -1.02
N GLU A 139 18.70 -12.34 -2.04
CA GLU A 139 20.16 -12.22 -2.08
C GLU A 139 20.56 -10.87 -2.69
N VAL A 140 21.42 -10.13 -1.99
CA VAL A 140 21.91 -8.83 -2.46
C VAL A 140 23.04 -9.06 -3.48
N ILE A 141 22.76 -8.76 -4.75
CA ILE A 141 23.75 -8.86 -5.84
C ILE A 141 24.57 -7.56 -5.93
N ARG A 142 23.90 -6.42 -5.73
CA ARG A 142 24.52 -5.09 -5.74
C ARG A 142 23.71 -4.16 -4.85
N ALA A 143 24.40 -3.30 -4.10
CA ALA A 143 23.76 -2.20 -3.37
C ALA A 143 24.61 -0.93 -3.55
N SER A 144 23.94 0.21 -3.71
CA SER A 144 24.58 1.51 -3.64
C SER A 144 24.99 1.82 -2.20
N ALA A 145 25.98 2.70 -2.01
CA ALA A 145 26.36 3.17 -0.68
C ALA A 145 25.16 3.78 0.08
N ALA A 146 24.22 4.39 -0.64
CA ALA A 146 23.02 5.00 -0.08
C ALA A 146 21.97 3.98 0.40
N ALA A 147 22.00 2.75 -0.09
CA ALA A 147 21.07 1.70 0.30
C ALA A 147 21.39 1.07 1.67
N SER A 148 22.63 1.25 2.18
CA SER A 148 23.09 0.75 3.48
C SER A 148 22.75 -0.72 3.74
N LEU A 149 22.99 -1.58 2.74
CA LEU A 149 22.80 -3.03 2.81
C LEU A 149 24.13 -3.82 2.91
N GLU A 150 25.27 -3.14 3.07
CA GLU A 150 26.58 -3.79 3.17
C GLU A 150 26.67 -4.75 4.37
N GLY A 151 26.99 -6.02 4.09
CA GLY A 151 27.31 -7.03 5.10
C GLY A 151 26.13 -7.81 5.71
N GLN A 152 24.92 -7.75 5.13
CA GLN A 152 23.77 -8.50 5.66
C GLN A 152 23.47 -9.81 4.88
N GLU A 153 23.31 -10.89 5.65
CA GLU A 153 22.48 -12.10 5.42
C GLU A 153 21.18 -11.80 4.62
N PRO A 154 20.48 -12.82 4.07
CA PRO A 154 19.36 -12.62 3.16
C PRO A 154 18.39 -11.50 3.59
N THR A 155 18.10 -10.57 2.69
CA THR A 155 17.23 -9.41 2.95
C THR A 155 15.77 -9.74 2.66
N SER A 156 14.88 -8.77 2.89
CA SER A 156 13.47 -8.88 2.55
C SER A 156 12.96 -7.60 1.89
N ILE A 157 11.84 -7.67 1.16
CA ILE A 157 11.25 -6.49 0.51
C ILE A 157 10.88 -5.42 1.55
N PHE A 158 10.39 -5.79 2.72
CA PHE A 158 10.00 -4.77 3.72
C PHE A 158 11.17 -3.92 4.22
N LYS A 159 12.40 -4.44 4.19
CA LYS A 159 13.59 -3.64 4.53
C LYS A 159 13.86 -2.50 3.54
N LEU A 160 13.29 -2.57 2.34
CA LEU A 160 13.43 -1.56 1.28
C LEU A 160 12.45 -0.39 1.44
N PHE A 161 11.36 -0.56 2.18
CA PHE A 161 10.33 0.46 2.32
C PHE A 161 10.71 1.51 3.37
N LYS A 162 10.37 2.77 3.08
CA LYS A 162 10.59 3.90 3.98
C LYS A 162 9.31 4.73 4.02
N LEU A 163 8.93 5.17 5.22
CA LEU A 163 7.76 6.05 5.44
C LEU A 163 7.86 7.43 4.76
N THR A 164 9.03 7.75 4.18
CA THR A 164 9.32 9.04 3.55
C THR A 164 9.58 8.95 2.05
N LYS A 165 9.59 7.74 1.47
CA LYS A 165 9.92 7.54 0.06
C LYS A 165 8.98 6.55 -0.60
N HIS A 166 8.69 6.80 -1.87
CA HIS A 166 8.14 5.78 -2.74
C HIS A 166 9.27 4.82 -3.14
N THR A 167 8.96 3.54 -3.21
CA THR A 167 9.91 2.49 -3.64
C THR A 167 9.44 1.91 -4.96
N ALA A 168 10.25 2.04 -6.01
CA ALA A 168 9.99 1.40 -7.30
C ALA A 168 10.65 0.02 -7.33
N LEU A 169 9.84 -1.03 -7.49
CA LEU A 169 10.28 -2.40 -7.71
C LEU A 169 10.23 -2.69 -9.22
N ILE A 170 11.34 -3.20 -9.75
CA ILE A 170 11.47 -3.54 -11.16
C ILE A 170 11.75 -5.03 -11.24
N PHE A 171 10.78 -5.78 -11.76
CA PHE A 171 10.92 -7.23 -11.92
C PHE A 171 11.45 -7.52 -13.32
N VAL A 172 12.60 -8.21 -13.35
CA VAL A 172 13.30 -8.54 -14.59
C VAL A 172 13.74 -9.99 -14.54
N LYS A 173 13.45 -10.76 -15.60
CA LYS A 173 13.87 -12.17 -15.70
C LYS A 173 15.38 -12.31 -15.89
N GLN A 174 15.91 -13.44 -15.42
CA GLN A 174 17.32 -13.82 -15.55
C GLN A 174 17.77 -13.73 -17.02
N ASN A 175 18.95 -13.13 -17.26
CA ASN A 175 19.60 -12.80 -18.56
C ASN A 175 19.31 -11.43 -19.18
N ALA A 176 18.40 -10.61 -18.63
CA ALA A 176 18.39 -9.20 -18.97
C ALA A 176 19.56 -8.51 -18.24
N ILE A 177 20.43 -7.82 -18.99
CA ILE A 177 21.52 -7.04 -18.41
C ILE A 177 20.87 -5.92 -17.58
N PRO A 178 21.09 -5.84 -16.26
CA PRO A 178 20.62 -4.71 -15.46
C PRO A 178 21.21 -3.44 -16.07
N PRO A 179 20.41 -2.38 -16.33
CA PRO A 179 20.94 -1.13 -16.84
C PRO A 179 22.10 -0.67 -15.95
N SER A 180 23.26 -0.38 -16.55
CA SER A 180 24.51 -0.14 -15.83
C SER A 180 24.47 1.06 -14.87
N SER A 181 23.46 1.93 -14.98
CA SER A 181 23.39 3.23 -14.32
C SER A 181 22.23 3.49 -13.33
N LEU A 182 21.32 2.56 -12.99
CA LEU A 182 19.99 2.98 -12.48
C LEU A 182 19.49 2.51 -11.09
N PRO A 183 19.60 1.25 -10.60
CA PRO A 183 18.95 0.86 -9.34
C PRO A 183 19.83 1.03 -8.09
N ASP A 184 19.22 1.51 -6.99
CA ASP A 184 19.87 1.58 -5.66
C ASP A 184 20.28 0.19 -5.14
N VAL A 185 19.50 -0.84 -5.48
CA VAL A 185 19.72 -2.23 -5.04
C VAL A 185 19.33 -3.18 -6.16
N VAL A 186 20.12 -4.23 -6.37
CA VAL A 186 19.80 -5.38 -7.22
C VAL A 186 19.71 -6.61 -6.32
N LEU A 187 18.56 -7.27 -6.35
CA LEU A 187 18.26 -8.46 -5.54
C LEU A 187 17.98 -9.65 -6.44
N LEU A 188 18.37 -10.83 -5.98
CA LEU A 188 18.06 -12.10 -6.60
C LEU A 188 17.05 -12.88 -5.74
N ASP A 189 15.91 -13.20 -6.33
CA ASP A 189 14.83 -13.98 -5.71
C ASP A 189 14.95 -15.47 -6.06
N LYS A 190 15.86 -16.19 -5.40
CA LYS A 190 16.09 -17.63 -5.66
C LYS A 190 14.89 -18.50 -5.28
N ALA A 191 14.19 -18.13 -4.22
CA ALA A 191 13.05 -18.88 -3.69
C ALA A 191 11.72 -18.54 -4.39
N GLY A 192 11.70 -17.49 -5.22
CA GLY A 192 10.55 -17.08 -6.02
C GLY A 192 9.44 -16.42 -5.20
N HIS A 193 9.71 -15.96 -3.99
CA HIS A 193 8.70 -15.31 -3.15
C HIS A 193 8.25 -14.00 -3.77
N ALA A 194 9.18 -13.14 -4.19
CA ALA A 194 8.85 -11.85 -4.76
C ALA A 194 8.08 -12.02 -6.08
N PHE A 195 8.56 -12.87 -6.99
CA PHE A 195 7.86 -13.09 -8.27
C PHE A 195 6.45 -13.68 -8.08
N ARG A 196 6.28 -14.63 -7.15
CA ARG A 196 4.97 -15.26 -6.88
C ARG A 196 4.00 -14.29 -6.22
N GLU A 197 4.38 -13.66 -5.11
CA GLU A 197 3.46 -12.81 -4.34
C GLU A 197 3.07 -11.54 -5.12
N TYR A 198 3.97 -11.03 -5.96
CA TYR A 198 3.67 -9.91 -6.86
C TYR A 198 2.98 -10.33 -8.17
N GLY A 199 2.64 -11.61 -8.34
CA GLY A 199 1.90 -12.09 -9.51
C GLY A 199 2.62 -11.85 -10.84
N VAL A 200 3.96 -11.83 -10.85
CA VAL A 200 4.74 -11.55 -12.05
C VAL A 200 4.80 -12.80 -12.91
N GLY A 201 3.92 -12.86 -13.92
CA GLY A 201 3.77 -13.99 -14.83
C GLY A 201 4.92 -14.16 -15.82
N ASP A 202 5.01 -15.34 -16.43
CA ASP A 202 6.15 -15.76 -17.25
C ASP A 202 6.35 -14.96 -18.55
N ASP A 203 5.30 -14.36 -19.09
CA ASP A 203 5.35 -13.64 -20.38
C ASP A 203 5.59 -12.13 -20.22
N SER A 204 5.73 -11.65 -18.98
CA SER A 204 5.88 -10.22 -18.69
C SER A 204 7.31 -9.77 -19.01
N SER A 205 7.49 -8.95 -20.05
CA SER A 205 8.80 -8.44 -20.44
C SER A 205 9.45 -7.56 -19.37
N GLN A 206 8.64 -6.85 -18.56
CA GLN A 206 9.06 -6.10 -17.37
C GLN A 206 7.83 -5.63 -16.56
N ALA A 207 7.65 -6.10 -15.32
CA ALA A 207 6.63 -5.57 -14.41
C ALA A 207 7.25 -4.49 -13.51
N LEU A 208 6.55 -3.36 -13.36
CA LEU A 208 6.95 -2.23 -12.55
C LEU A 208 5.91 -1.98 -11.47
N VAL A 209 6.33 -2.07 -10.22
CA VAL A 209 5.44 -1.91 -9.05
C VAL A 209 5.95 -0.76 -8.21
N LEU A 210 5.13 0.28 -8.04
CA LEU A 210 5.45 1.40 -7.18
C LEU A 210 4.75 1.23 -5.82
N VAL A 211 5.55 1.15 -4.77
CA VAL A 211 5.06 1.09 -3.39
C VAL A 211 5.13 2.49 -2.78
N ARG A 212 4.01 2.92 -2.21
CA ARG A 212 3.84 4.20 -1.52
C ARG A 212 4.53 4.20 -0.15
N PRO A 213 4.78 5.38 0.44
CA PRO A 213 5.42 5.46 1.76
C PRO A 213 4.64 4.77 2.88
N ASP A 214 3.33 4.58 2.71
CA ASP A 214 2.48 3.83 3.66
C ASP A 214 2.48 2.31 3.44
N GLY A 215 3.31 1.80 2.51
CA GLY A 215 3.47 0.36 2.26
C GLY A 215 2.40 -0.25 1.35
N TYR A 216 1.55 0.57 0.73
CA TYR A 216 0.56 0.11 -0.26
C TYR A 216 1.10 0.24 -1.68
N VAL A 217 0.70 -0.67 -2.56
CA VAL A 217 1.00 -0.57 -3.99
C VAL A 217 0.18 0.58 -4.57
N GLY A 218 0.86 1.63 -5.05
CA GLY A 218 0.21 2.75 -5.73
C GLY A 218 0.04 2.49 -7.22
N ALA A 219 1.02 1.83 -7.84
CA ALA A 219 0.99 1.50 -9.26
C ALA A 219 1.46 0.07 -9.52
N TYR A 220 0.76 -0.65 -10.38
CA TYR A 220 1.21 -1.88 -11.02
C TYR A 220 1.07 -1.69 -12.52
N VAL A 221 2.21 -1.50 -13.20
CA VAL A 221 2.23 -1.07 -14.61
C VAL A 221 3.24 -1.85 -15.43
N TYR A 222 3.02 -1.87 -16.74
CA TYR A 222 3.93 -2.49 -17.70
C TYR A 222 4.65 -1.41 -18.52
N GLY A 223 5.98 -1.46 -18.50
CA GLY A 223 6.82 -0.47 -19.18
C GLY A 223 6.87 0.90 -18.50
N THR A 224 7.61 1.83 -19.11
CA THR A 224 7.94 3.13 -18.51
C THR A 224 6.83 4.18 -18.67
N GLU A 225 5.93 4.00 -19.63
CA GLU A 225 4.84 4.94 -19.91
C GLU A 225 3.83 4.98 -18.74
N GLY A 226 3.35 3.83 -18.28
CA GLY A 226 2.42 3.77 -17.14
C GLY A 226 3.03 4.35 -15.86
N LEU A 227 4.33 4.12 -15.62
CA LEU A 227 5.04 4.71 -14.48
C LEU A 227 5.12 6.23 -14.58
N LYS A 228 5.40 6.76 -15.78
CA LYS A 228 5.39 8.19 -16.05
C LYS A 228 4.00 8.78 -15.82
N THR A 229 2.95 8.17 -16.37
CA THR A 229 1.57 8.63 -16.17
C THR A 229 1.20 8.68 -14.69
N TYR A 230 1.50 7.61 -13.94
CA TYR A 230 1.23 7.58 -12.50
C TYR A 230 2.00 8.67 -11.74
N THR A 231 3.30 8.81 -12.00
CA THR A 231 4.13 9.80 -11.30
C THR A 231 3.75 11.23 -11.67
N GLU A 232 3.35 11.51 -12.91
CA GLU A 232 2.81 12.81 -13.31
C GLU A 232 1.46 13.10 -12.65
N ALA A 233 0.58 12.11 -12.54
CA ALA A 233 -0.70 12.29 -11.83
C ALA A 233 -0.49 12.56 -10.32
N LEU A 234 0.49 11.90 -9.70
CA LEU A 234 0.75 12.02 -8.27
C LEU A 234 1.58 13.26 -7.91
N PHE A 235 2.62 13.56 -8.70
CA PHE A 235 3.61 14.59 -8.41
C PHE A 235 3.57 15.80 -9.35
N GLY A 236 2.77 15.78 -10.43
CA GLY A 236 2.72 16.83 -11.45
C GLY A 236 2.13 18.16 -11.01
N GLY A 237 1.97 18.38 -9.70
CA GLY A 237 1.58 19.66 -9.12
C GLY A 237 2.64 20.72 -9.42
N ALA A 238 2.41 21.52 -10.45
CA ALA A 238 3.22 22.70 -10.73
C ALA A 238 3.32 23.57 -9.46
N PRO A 239 4.51 24.11 -9.13
CA PRO A 239 4.69 24.89 -7.92
C PRO A 239 3.76 26.11 -7.95
N VAL A 240 2.97 26.29 -6.90
CA VAL A 240 2.35 27.58 -6.61
C VAL A 240 3.51 28.53 -6.31
N VAL A 241 3.91 29.33 -7.29
CA VAL A 241 4.81 30.46 -7.08
C VAL A 241 4.20 31.28 -5.95
N ALA A 242 4.87 31.29 -4.79
CA ALA A 242 4.49 32.14 -3.68
C ALA A 242 4.46 33.58 -4.21
N LYS A 243 3.26 34.15 -4.38
CA LYS A 243 3.13 35.58 -4.55
C LYS A 243 3.61 36.21 -3.25
N SER A 244 4.76 36.84 -3.31
CA SER A 244 5.22 37.81 -2.34
C SER A 244 4.18 38.92 -2.23
N SER A 245 3.59 39.08 -1.05
CA SER A 245 3.03 40.34 -0.55
C SER A 245 2.95 40.28 0.96
#